data_AF-A0A7S3HDB1-F1
#
_entry.id   AF-A0A7S3HDB1-F1
#
_cell.length_a   1.000
_cell.length_b   1.000
_cell.length_c   1.000
_cell.angle_alpha   90.00
_cell.angle_beta   90.00
_cell.angle_gamma   90.00
#
_symmetry.space_group_name_H-M   'P 1'
#
loop_
_entity.id
_entity.type
_entity.pdbx_description
1 polymer ?
#
loop_
_entity_poly.entity_id
_entity_poly.type
_entity_poly.pdbx_seq_one_letter_code
_entity_poly.pdbx_strand_id
1 'polypeptide(L)'
;EHMDSNPNTEGFGDGWLRTGDKGWIDADGYLYLSGRFKEIINRAGEKISPFEIEDVIRQHPALKDGIAFAVPHTSLGEVVGIAAVLKDGQKLSIKELRGWCVDGAKLQAKWVPEFLVTMPAIPKGPTGKPARINLAKRLDLLPLEGIAKEMT
;
A
#
# COMPACT_ATOMS: atom_id res chain seq x y z
N GLU A 1 -7.39 25.29 10.39
CA GLU A 1 -6.29 24.81 11.25
C GLU A 1 -4.99 24.87 10.45
N HIS A 2 -3.93 25.39 11.08
CA HIS A 2 -2.70 25.83 10.44
C HIS A 2 -1.83 24.66 9.96
N MET A 3 -1.23 24.84 8.77
CA MET A 3 -0.20 23.97 8.22
C MET A 3 1.14 24.47 8.78
N ASP A 4 1.59 23.91 9.91
CA ASP A 4 2.73 24.41 10.71
C ASP A 4 4.13 24.11 10.13
N SER A 5 4.27 23.81 8.85
CA SER A 5 5.59 23.74 8.21
C SER A 5 5.59 24.30 6.79
N ASN A 6 6.57 25.16 6.49
CA ASN A 6 6.82 25.58 5.13
C ASN A 6 7.29 24.34 4.34
N PRO A 7 6.58 23.90 3.29
CA PRO A 7 6.94 22.70 2.54
C PRO A 7 8.34 22.80 1.90
N ASN A 8 8.85 24.02 1.68
CA ASN A 8 10.21 24.24 1.19
C ASN A 8 11.29 23.93 2.24
N THR A 9 11.01 24.13 3.53
CA THR A 9 11.97 23.80 4.60
C THR A 9 12.05 22.30 4.89
N GLU A 10 10.97 21.54 4.72
CA GLU A 10 11.01 20.07 4.82
C GLU A 10 11.55 19.42 3.54
N GLY A 11 11.23 20.01 2.39
CA GLY A 11 11.59 19.49 1.08
C GLY A 11 13.06 19.65 0.72
N PHE A 12 13.79 20.57 1.34
CA PHE A 12 15.22 20.78 1.09
C PHE A 12 16.06 20.48 2.33
N GLY A 13 17.19 19.80 2.15
CA GLY A 13 18.17 19.57 3.20
C GLY A 13 19.57 19.44 2.59
N ASP A 14 20.56 20.06 3.22
CA ASP A 14 21.97 20.05 2.79
C ASP A 14 22.19 20.49 1.32
N GLY A 15 21.35 21.41 0.83
CA GLY A 15 21.40 21.89 -0.56
C GLY A 15 20.72 20.97 -1.58
N TRP A 16 20.12 19.87 -1.15
CA TRP A 16 19.44 18.90 -2.01
C TRP A 16 17.92 18.90 -1.81
N LEU A 17 17.19 18.68 -2.91
CA LEU A 17 15.76 18.42 -2.89
C LEU A 17 15.50 16.96 -2.46
N ARG A 18 14.77 16.79 -1.37
CA ARG A 18 14.24 15.51 -0.90
C ARG A 18 12.94 15.20 -1.65
N THR A 19 13.04 14.47 -2.76
CA THR A 19 11.88 14.09 -3.61
C THR A 19 10.82 13.28 -2.85
N GLY A 20 11.25 12.59 -1.78
CA GLY A 20 10.44 11.66 -1.02
C GLY A 20 10.26 10.31 -1.70
N ASP A 21 10.90 10.09 -2.86
CA ASP A 21 10.95 8.82 -3.56
C ASP A 21 12.12 7.98 -3.02
N LYS A 22 11.89 6.69 -2.89
CA LYS A 22 12.85 5.69 -2.43
C LYS A 22 13.28 4.87 -3.63
N GLY A 23 14.56 4.59 -3.74
CA GLY A 23 15.12 3.79 -4.82
C GLY A 23 16.51 3.27 -4.49
N TRP A 24 17.09 2.54 -5.43
CA TRP A 24 18.49 2.12 -5.40
C TRP A 24 19.09 2.24 -6.80
N ILE A 25 20.42 2.32 -6.86
CA ILE A 25 21.17 2.29 -8.11
C ILE A 25 21.82 0.91 -8.20
N ASP A 26 21.72 0.25 -9.36
CA ASP A 26 22.39 -1.04 -9.59
C ASP A 26 23.87 -0.86 -9.97
N ALA A 27 24.56 -1.98 -10.21
CA ALA A 27 25.98 -1.97 -10.58
C ALA A 27 26.27 -1.29 -11.93
N ASP A 28 25.27 -1.21 -12.80
CA ASP A 28 25.36 -0.62 -14.14
C ASP A 28 24.96 0.86 -14.16
N GLY A 29 24.58 1.43 -13.01
CA GLY A 29 24.24 2.84 -12.85
C GLY A 29 22.78 3.19 -13.12
N TYR A 30 21.88 2.21 -13.25
CA TYR A 30 20.46 2.44 -13.44
C TYR A 30 19.74 2.69 -12.10
N LEU A 31 18.88 3.71 -12.07
CA LEU A 31 18.03 4.03 -10.93
C LEU A 31 16.71 3.24 -10.97
N TYR A 32 16.45 2.47 -9.92
CA TYR A 32 15.18 1.76 -9.70
C TYR A 32 14.41 2.41 -8.58
N LEU A 33 13.13 2.73 -8.83
CA LEU A 33 12.25 3.31 -7.83
C LEU A 33 11.47 2.19 -7.12
N SER A 34 11.52 2.21 -5.80
CA SER A 34 10.87 1.26 -4.90
C SER A 34 9.65 1.83 -4.18
N GLY A 35 9.37 3.13 -4.37
CA GLY A 35 8.15 3.77 -3.91
C GLY A 35 8.40 5.11 -3.25
N ARG A 36 7.50 5.53 -2.35
CA ARG A 36 7.63 6.80 -1.60
C ARG A 36 7.80 6.54 -0.12
N PHE A 37 8.68 7.30 0.54
CA PHE A 37 8.95 7.13 1.97
C PHE A 37 7.70 7.23 2.84
N LYS A 38 6.76 8.12 2.49
CA LYS A 38 5.49 8.31 3.21
C LYS A 38 4.45 7.22 2.94
N GLU A 39 4.72 6.30 2.01
CA GLU A 39 3.81 5.22 1.59
C GLU A 39 4.28 3.83 2.02
N ILE A 40 5.46 3.73 2.65
CA ILE A 40 6.00 2.46 3.14
C ILE A 40 5.15 1.93 4.29
N ILE A 41 4.82 0.64 4.22
CA ILE A 41 4.11 -0.09 5.27
C ILE A 41 5.15 -0.66 6.24
N ASN A 42 4.99 -0.41 7.53
CA ASN A 42 5.89 -0.83 8.60
C ASN A 42 5.26 -1.92 9.47
N ARG A 43 5.53 -3.17 9.12
CA ARG A 43 4.98 -4.34 9.82
C ARG A 43 6.04 -4.93 10.74
N ALA A 44 5.84 -4.81 12.05
CA ALA A 44 6.75 -5.33 13.09
C ALA A 44 8.23 -4.94 12.86
N GLY A 45 8.49 -3.70 12.43
CA GLY A 45 9.83 -3.18 12.17
C GLY A 45 10.34 -3.39 10.74
N GLU A 46 9.63 -4.18 9.93
CA GLU A 46 9.98 -4.43 8.54
C GLU A 46 9.32 -3.44 7.57
N LYS A 47 10.09 -2.99 6.58
CA LYS A 47 9.64 -2.05 5.55
C LYS A 47 9.16 -2.79 4.32
N ILE A 48 7.86 -2.69 4.05
CA ILE A 48 7.21 -3.30 2.89
C ILE A 48 6.85 -2.20 1.89
N SER A 49 7.30 -2.36 0.65
CA SER A 49 6.84 -1.49 -0.43
C SER A 49 5.42 -1.88 -0.85
N PRO A 50 4.46 -0.94 -0.91
CA PRO A 50 3.14 -1.26 -1.44
C PRO A 50 3.19 -1.64 -2.92
N PHE A 51 4.18 -1.16 -3.69
CA PHE A 51 4.29 -1.47 -5.12
C PHE A 51 4.63 -2.95 -5.37
N GLU A 52 5.46 -3.55 -4.52
CA GLU A 52 5.78 -4.99 -4.63
C GLU A 52 4.55 -5.86 -4.41
N ILE A 53 3.65 -5.45 -3.49
CA ILE A 53 2.37 -6.12 -3.28
C ILE A 53 1.45 -5.91 -4.49
N GLU A 54 1.41 -4.69 -5.02
CA GLU A 54 0.58 -4.32 -6.15
C GLU A 54 0.92 -5.11 -7.42
N ASP A 55 2.21 -5.31 -7.69
CA ASP A 55 2.65 -6.07 -8.86
C ASP A 55 2.14 -7.51 -8.84
N VAL A 56 2.01 -8.11 -7.65
CA VAL A 56 1.44 -9.45 -7.49
C VAL A 56 -0.09 -9.44 -7.62
N ILE A 57 -0.79 -8.54 -6.95
CA ILE A 57 -2.26 -8.54 -6.95
C ILE A 57 -2.84 -8.08 -8.29
N ARG A 58 -2.15 -7.21 -9.05
CA ARG A 58 -2.60 -6.75 -10.38
C ARG A 58 -2.69 -7.88 -11.40
N GLN A 59 -1.98 -8.97 -11.17
CA GLN A 59 -2.05 -10.17 -12.00
C GLN A 59 -3.29 -11.03 -11.69
N HIS A 60 -4.03 -10.74 -10.61
CA HIS A 60 -5.21 -11.50 -10.23
C HIS A 60 -6.35 -11.31 -11.24
N PRO A 61 -6.98 -12.39 -11.75
CA PRO A 61 -7.96 -12.29 -12.84
C PRO A 61 -9.21 -11.47 -12.49
N ALA A 62 -9.65 -11.48 -11.22
CA ALA A 62 -10.80 -10.70 -10.75
C ALA A 62 -10.54 -9.19 -10.60
N LEU A 63 -9.28 -8.74 -10.54
CA LEU A 63 -8.93 -7.37 -10.19
C LEU A 63 -8.90 -6.48 -11.43
N LYS A 64 -9.62 -5.34 -11.40
CA LYS A 64 -9.59 -4.30 -12.44
C LYS A 64 -8.56 -3.21 -12.10
N ASP A 65 -8.53 -2.79 -10.84
CA ASP A 65 -7.56 -1.86 -10.29
C ASP A 65 -7.37 -2.17 -8.80
N GLY A 66 -6.23 -1.82 -8.24
CA GLY A 66 -5.99 -2.05 -6.81
C GLY A 66 -4.73 -1.39 -6.31
N ILE A 67 -4.78 -1.00 -5.03
CA ILE A 67 -3.65 -0.41 -4.32
C ILE A 67 -3.44 -1.09 -2.96
N ALA A 68 -2.17 -1.22 -2.58
CA ALA A 68 -1.80 -1.62 -1.22
C ALA A 68 -1.70 -0.40 -0.30
N PHE A 69 -2.10 -0.52 0.96
CA PHE A 69 -2.01 0.58 1.92
C PHE A 69 -1.75 0.05 3.33
N ALA A 70 -1.22 0.93 4.19
CA ALA A 70 -0.99 0.61 5.58
C ALA A 70 -2.33 0.55 6.33
N VAL A 71 -2.58 -0.58 6.99
CA VAL A 71 -3.70 -0.76 7.91
C VAL A 71 -3.15 -0.84 9.33
N PRO A 72 -3.64 -0.03 10.29
CA PRO A 72 -3.19 -0.11 11.67
C PRO A 72 -3.44 -1.50 12.26
N HIS A 73 -2.51 -2.00 13.07
CA HIS A 73 -2.62 -3.28 13.74
C HIS A 73 -2.10 -3.18 15.18
N THR A 74 -2.82 -3.75 16.13
CA THR A 74 -2.54 -3.59 17.58
C THR A 74 -1.15 -4.09 18.00
N SER A 75 -0.72 -5.26 17.51
CA SER A 75 0.58 -5.84 17.86
C SER A 75 1.71 -5.58 16.85
N LEU A 76 1.39 -5.36 15.58
CA LEU A 76 2.38 -5.29 14.49
C LEU A 76 2.68 -3.84 14.06
N GLY A 77 1.99 -2.86 14.62
CA GLY A 77 2.00 -1.47 14.17
C GLY A 77 1.14 -1.29 12.93
N GLU A 78 1.59 -1.84 11.79
CA GLU A 78 0.86 -1.83 10.54
C GLU A 78 0.87 -3.21 9.87
N VAL A 79 -0.13 -3.46 9.03
CA VAL A 79 -0.20 -4.61 8.13
C VAL A 79 -0.61 -4.16 6.73
N VAL A 80 -0.46 -5.06 5.76
CA VAL A 80 -0.83 -4.81 4.38
C VAL A 80 -2.35 -4.91 4.22
N GLY A 81 -2.99 -3.83 3.79
CA GLY A 81 -4.37 -3.83 3.31
C GLY A 81 -4.44 -3.58 1.81
N ILE A 82 -5.47 -4.11 1.16
CA ILE A 82 -5.74 -3.91 -0.27
C ILE A 82 -7.07 -3.19 -0.44
N ALA A 83 -7.05 -2.11 -1.22
CA ALA A 83 -8.25 -1.52 -1.79
C ALA A 83 -8.36 -1.99 -3.24
N ALA A 84 -9.50 -2.61 -3.59
CA ALA A 84 -9.69 -3.29 -4.86
C ALA A 84 -10.91 -2.76 -5.61
N VAL A 85 -10.75 -2.50 -6.90
CA VAL A 85 -11.83 -2.38 -7.87
C VAL A 85 -11.88 -3.69 -8.63
N LEU A 86 -13.02 -4.36 -8.61
CA LEU A 86 -13.18 -5.64 -9.30
C LEU A 86 -13.65 -5.43 -10.74
N LYS A 87 -13.38 -6.40 -11.61
CA LYS A 87 -14.00 -6.46 -12.94
C LYS A 87 -15.49 -6.78 -12.79
N ASP A 88 -16.28 -6.42 -13.80
CA ASP A 88 -17.73 -6.58 -13.76
C ASP A 88 -18.12 -8.05 -13.53
N GLY A 89 -19.04 -8.27 -12.58
CA GLY A 89 -19.52 -9.60 -12.19
C GLY A 89 -18.52 -10.45 -11.39
N GLN A 90 -17.32 -9.94 -11.11
CA GLN A 90 -16.34 -10.66 -10.30
C GLN A 90 -16.54 -10.42 -8.80
N LYS A 91 -16.07 -11.38 -7.99
CA LYS A 91 -15.97 -11.29 -6.54
C LYS A 91 -14.55 -11.67 -6.14
N LEU A 92 -14.11 -11.13 -5.01
CA LEU A 92 -12.82 -11.45 -4.42
C LEU A 92 -12.95 -11.34 -2.90
N SER A 93 -12.72 -12.45 -2.21
CA SER A 93 -12.60 -12.48 -0.75
C SER A 93 -11.16 -12.30 -0.30
N ILE A 94 -10.96 -11.90 0.95
CA ILE A 94 -9.62 -11.85 1.54
C ILE A 94 -8.94 -13.21 1.53
N LYS A 95 -9.70 -14.30 1.70
CA LYS A 95 -9.18 -15.68 1.67
C LYS A 95 -8.62 -16.03 0.30
N GLU A 96 -9.36 -15.74 -0.77
CA GLU A 96 -8.93 -15.99 -2.16
C GLU A 96 -7.70 -15.15 -2.51
N LEU A 97 -7.72 -13.87 -2.16
CA LEU A 97 -6.59 -12.97 -2.39
C LEU A 97 -5.32 -13.43 -1.66
N ARG A 98 -5.44 -13.85 -0.40
CA ARG A 98 -4.32 -14.41 0.36
C ARG A 98 -3.81 -15.69 -0.29
N GLY A 99 -4.71 -16.57 -0.74
CA GLY A 99 -4.38 -17.78 -1.49
C GLY A 99 -3.57 -17.48 -2.76
N TRP A 100 -3.99 -16.49 -3.54
CA TRP A 100 -3.27 -16.04 -4.73
C TRP A 100 -1.84 -15.58 -4.43
N CYS A 101 -1.67 -14.82 -3.34
CA CYS A 101 -0.39 -14.25 -2.92
C CYS A 101 0.61 -15.31 -2.46
N VAL A 102 0.15 -16.40 -1.83
CA VAL A 102 1.04 -17.47 -1.36
C VAL A 102 1.28 -18.55 -2.41
N ASP A 103 0.35 -18.73 -3.35
CA ASP A 103 0.48 -19.67 -4.45
C ASP A 103 1.76 -19.39 -5.25
N GLY A 104 2.58 -20.41 -5.51
CA GLY A 104 3.88 -20.26 -6.17
C GLY A 104 4.87 -19.35 -5.42
N ALA A 105 4.65 -19.08 -4.13
CA ALA A 105 5.47 -18.18 -3.31
C ALA A 105 5.62 -16.76 -3.88
N LYS A 106 4.55 -16.22 -4.51
CA LYS A 106 4.57 -14.86 -5.10
C LYS A 106 4.89 -13.77 -4.08
N LEU A 107 4.46 -13.94 -2.83
CA LEU A 107 4.81 -13.06 -1.70
C LEU A 107 5.31 -13.85 -0.49
N GLN A 108 6.19 -13.22 0.29
CA GLN A 108 6.57 -13.71 1.61
C GLN A 108 5.36 -13.72 2.54
N ALA A 109 5.21 -14.75 3.39
CA ALA A 109 4.03 -14.94 4.23
C ALA A 109 3.64 -13.71 5.08
N LYS A 110 4.64 -12.97 5.55
CA LYS A 110 4.49 -11.72 6.33
C LYS A 110 4.00 -10.51 5.51
N TRP A 111 4.05 -10.57 4.19
CA TRP A 111 3.62 -9.49 3.29
C TRP A 111 2.22 -9.72 2.72
N VAL A 112 1.68 -10.92 2.95
CA VAL A 112 0.36 -11.31 2.48
C VAL A 112 -0.71 -10.40 3.12
N PRO A 113 -1.64 -9.84 2.31
CA PRO A 113 -2.66 -8.92 2.82
C PRO A 113 -3.49 -9.47 3.98
N GLU A 114 -3.72 -8.63 4.99
CA GLU A 114 -4.57 -8.92 6.15
C GLU A 114 -5.91 -8.18 6.10
N PHE A 115 -6.08 -7.29 5.13
CA PHE A 115 -7.31 -6.54 4.92
C PHE A 115 -7.64 -6.42 3.44
N LEU A 116 -8.90 -6.58 3.08
CA LEU A 116 -9.42 -6.29 1.75
C LEU A 116 -10.65 -5.39 1.86
N VAL A 117 -10.66 -4.29 1.11
CA VAL A 117 -11.85 -3.49 0.88
C VAL A 117 -12.13 -3.42 -0.62
N THR A 118 -13.34 -3.76 -1.03
CA THR A 118 -13.78 -3.51 -2.42
C THR A 118 -14.39 -2.13 -2.55
N MET A 119 -14.27 -1.50 -3.72
CA MET A 119 -14.85 -0.19 -3.97
C MET A 119 -15.08 0.05 -5.46
N PRO A 120 -15.99 0.96 -5.84
CA PRO A 120 -16.27 1.26 -7.24
C PRO A 120 -15.10 1.95 -7.97
N ALA A 121 -14.25 2.68 -7.24
CA ALA A 121 -13.07 3.34 -7.79
C ALA A 121 -12.02 3.59 -6.69
N ILE A 122 -10.74 3.53 -7.05
CA ILE A 122 -9.65 3.90 -6.14
C ILE A 122 -9.66 5.43 -5.91
N PRO A 123 -9.62 5.90 -4.65
CA PRO A 123 -9.54 7.32 -4.35
C PRO A 123 -8.28 7.94 -4.97
N LYS A 124 -8.46 9.05 -5.68
CA LYS A 124 -7.37 9.82 -6.26
C LYS A 124 -7.21 11.15 -5.53
N GLY A 125 -5.97 11.63 -5.44
CA GLY A 125 -5.67 12.97 -4.95
C GLY A 125 -5.91 14.04 -6.02
N PRO A 126 -5.66 15.32 -5.70
CA PRO A 126 -5.85 16.44 -6.63
C PRO A 126 -5.06 16.33 -7.93
N THR A 127 -3.96 15.58 -7.93
CA THR A 127 -3.09 15.33 -9.10
C THR A 127 -3.48 14.09 -9.90
N GLY A 128 -4.60 13.44 -9.56
CA GLY A 128 -5.06 12.22 -10.23
C GLY A 128 -4.33 10.93 -9.83
N LYS A 129 -3.30 11.02 -8.97
CA LYS A 129 -2.58 9.86 -8.44
C LYS A 129 -3.37 9.17 -7.32
N PRO A 130 -3.23 7.84 -7.13
CA PRO A 130 -3.87 7.14 -6.02
C PRO A 130 -3.53 7.79 -4.66
N ALA A 131 -4.55 8.06 -3.87
CA ALA A 131 -4.44 8.66 -2.55
C ALA A 131 -4.51 7.59 -1.46
N ARG A 132 -3.42 6.84 -1.31
CA ARG A 132 -3.30 5.75 -0.31
C ARG A 132 -2.98 6.25 1.10
N ILE A 133 -2.30 7.39 1.23
CA ILE A 133 -1.96 7.98 2.53
C ILE A 133 -3.25 8.30 3.28
N ASN A 134 -3.32 7.89 4.54
CA ASN A 134 -4.51 8.02 5.40
C ASN A 134 -5.76 7.27 4.90
N LEU A 135 -5.64 6.35 3.94
CA LEU A 135 -6.80 5.61 3.44
C LEU A 135 -7.49 4.81 4.54
N ALA A 136 -6.74 4.15 5.43
CA ALA A 136 -7.31 3.46 6.59
C ALA A 136 -8.15 4.39 7.48
N LYS A 137 -7.67 5.61 7.74
CA LYS A 137 -8.41 6.62 8.50
C LYS A 137 -9.66 7.09 7.77
N ARG A 138 -9.59 7.28 6.45
CA ARG A 138 -10.75 7.69 5.61
C ARG A 138 -11.82 6.61 5.51
N LEU A 139 -11.43 5.36 5.74
CA LEU A 139 -12.31 4.21 5.81
C LEU A 139 -12.75 3.92 7.25
N ASP A 140 -12.44 4.80 8.20
CA ASP A 140 -12.74 4.66 9.64
C ASP A 140 -12.28 3.30 10.22
N LEU A 141 -11.16 2.78 9.72
CA LEU A 141 -10.63 1.50 10.18
C LEU A 141 -10.03 1.63 11.58
N LEU A 142 -10.61 0.88 12.51
CA LEU A 142 -9.98 0.59 13.79
C LEU A 142 -8.78 -0.34 13.58
N PRO A 143 -7.77 -0.28 14.47
CA PRO A 143 -6.66 -1.23 14.44
C PRO A 143 -7.16 -2.67 14.37
N LEU A 144 -6.56 -3.44 13.47
CA LEU A 144 -6.85 -4.86 13.36
C LEU A 144 -6.32 -5.61 14.58
N GLU A 145 -7.09 -6.64 14.95
CA GLU A 145 -6.78 -7.61 15.99
C GLU A 145 -6.95 -9.01 15.41
N GLY A 146 -5.91 -9.83 15.48
CA GLY A 146 -5.99 -11.25 15.14
C GLY A 146 -6.05 -11.53 13.63
N ILE A 147 -7.21 -11.98 13.14
CA ILE A 147 -7.37 -12.61 11.82
C ILE A 147 -7.64 -11.55 10.74
N ALA A 148 -7.27 -11.88 9.50
CA ALA A 148 -7.55 -11.07 8.31
C ALA A 148 -9.04 -10.75 8.16
N LYS A 149 -9.36 -9.53 7.72
CA LYS A 149 -10.73 -9.01 7.59
C LYS A 149 -11.05 -8.55 6.17
N GLU A 150 -12.34 -8.50 5.84
CA GLU A 150 -12.83 -7.96 4.57
C GLU A 150 -13.98 -6.97 4.79
N MET A 151 -14.09 -6.00 3.88
CA MET A 151 -15.15 -4.99 3.83
C MET A 151 -15.60 -4.84 2.36
N THR A 152 -16.89 -4.58 2.15
CA THR A 152 -17.45 -4.41 0.80
C THR A 152 -17.72 -2.95 0.48
#